data_AF-A0A521Q7F0-F1
#
_entry.id   AF-A0A521Q7F0-F1
#
_cell.length_a   1.000
_cell.length_b   1.000
_cell.length_c   1.000
_cell.angle_alpha   90.00
_cell.angle_beta   90.00
_cell.angle_gamma   90.00
#
_symmetry.space_group_name_H-M   'P 1'
#
loop_
_entity.id
_entity.type
_entity.pdbx_description
1 polymer ?
#
loop_
_entity_poly.entity_id
_entity_poly.type
_entity_poly.pdbx_seq_one_letter_code
_entity_poly.pdbx_strand_id
1 'polypeptide(L)'
;MHYVIDASYVGGYKLKIQFENEEVRVVDLSNHLDGPIFEPLKDLSYFRQFKVNHDIDTVVWPNHADFAPEFLYEIGEMVSEPSPPADVAGRRG
;
A
#
# COMPACT_ATOMS: atom_id res chain seq x y z
N MET A 1 -15.67 -1.02 8.17
CA MET A 1 -14.41 -1.00 8.92
C MET A 1 -13.43 -1.79 8.09
N HIS A 2 -12.35 -1.16 7.64
CA HIS A 2 -11.30 -1.81 6.88
C HIS A 2 -10.15 -2.22 7.80
N TYR A 3 -9.48 -3.32 7.47
CA TYR A 3 -8.19 -3.69 8.06
C TYR A 3 -7.25 -4.21 6.97
N VAL A 4 -5.95 -4.06 7.19
CA VAL A 4 -4.90 -4.46 6.26
C VAL A 4 -4.54 -5.94 6.47
N ILE A 5 -4.67 -6.73 5.39
CA ILE A 5 -4.23 -8.14 5.36
C ILE A 5 -2.78 -8.25 4.91
N ASP A 6 -2.40 -7.51 3.87
CA ASP A 6 -1.05 -7.56 3.30
C ASP A 6 -0.63 -6.19 2.76
N ALA A 7 0.68 -5.95 2.70
CA ALA A 7 1.23 -4.72 2.15
C ALA A 7 2.63 -4.95 1.54
N SER A 8 2.86 -4.37 0.37
CA SER A 8 4.14 -4.45 -0.35
C SER A 8 4.59 -3.10 -0.89
N TYR A 9 5.91 -2.88 -0.94
CA TYR A 9 6.49 -1.66 -1.51
C TYR A 9 6.43 -1.68 -3.03
N VAL A 10 5.97 -0.60 -3.66
CA VAL A 10 5.88 -0.51 -5.14
C VAL A 10 6.68 0.64 -5.76
N GLY A 11 7.29 1.51 -4.94
CA GLY A 11 8.18 2.59 -5.42
C GLY A 11 7.84 3.96 -4.84
N GLY A 12 8.81 4.87 -4.78
CA GLY A 12 8.62 6.19 -4.14
C GLY A 12 8.11 6.03 -2.70
N TYR A 13 7.03 6.75 -2.35
CA TYR A 13 6.29 6.61 -1.09
C TYR A 13 4.99 5.81 -1.26
N LYS A 14 4.99 4.86 -2.21
CA LYS A 14 3.82 4.06 -2.55
C LYS A 14 3.87 2.66 -1.98
N LEU A 15 2.74 2.24 -1.41
CA LEU A 15 2.49 0.89 -0.93
C LEU A 15 1.31 0.29 -1.70
N LYS A 16 1.42 -0.99 -2.07
CA LYS A 16 0.28 -1.80 -2.52
C LYS A 16 -0.26 -2.53 -1.31
N ILE A 17 -1.51 -2.26 -0.97
CA ILE A 17 -2.18 -2.74 0.24
C ILE A 17 -3.36 -3.62 -0.15
N GLN A 18 -3.46 -4.80 0.46
CA GLN A 18 -4.62 -5.67 0.39
C GLN A 18 -5.44 -5.52 1.66
N PHE A 19 -6.75 -5.30 1.49
CA PHE A 19 -7.70 -5.17 2.59
C PHE A 19 -8.50 -6.46 2.80
N GLU A 20 -9.24 -6.50 3.91
CA GLU A 20 -10.11 -7.60 4.30
C GLU A 20 -11.15 -8.05 3.26
N ASN A 21 -11.65 -7.11 2.48
CA ASN A 21 -12.65 -7.31 1.45
C ASN A 21 -12.07 -7.73 0.09
N GLU A 22 -10.83 -8.25 0.08
CA GLU A 22 -10.06 -8.65 -1.11
C GLU A 22 -9.64 -7.49 -2.03
N GLU A 23 -10.05 -6.24 -1.74
CA GLU A 23 -9.62 -5.10 -2.53
C GLU A 23 -8.13 -4.83 -2.36
N VAL A 24 -7.49 -4.55 -3.49
CA VAL A 24 -6.08 -4.16 -3.56
C VAL A 24 -5.99 -2.72 -4.03
N ARG A 25 -5.31 -1.88 -3.25
CA ARG A 25 -5.14 -0.46 -3.57
C ARG A 25 -3.66 -0.08 -3.56
N VAL A 26 -3.27 0.83 -4.46
CA VAL A 26 -1.99 1.51 -4.40
C VAL A 26 -2.19 2.84 -3.69
N VAL A 27 -1.50 3.02 -2.58
CA VAL A 27 -1.56 4.20 -1.72
C VAL A 27 -0.28 5.01 -1.90
N ASP A 28 -0.40 6.30 -2.23
CA ASP A 28 0.72 7.25 -2.29
C ASP A 28 0.74 8.15 -1.06
N LEU A 29 1.76 7.98 -0.20
CA LEU A 29 1.90 8.73 1.05
C LEU A 29 2.77 9.99 0.90
N SER A 30 3.25 10.33 -0.30
CA SER A 30 4.21 11.42 -0.50
C SER A 30 3.77 12.78 0.05
N ASN A 31 2.45 13.06 0.04
CA ASN A 31 1.86 14.31 0.54
C ASN A 31 1.28 14.18 1.97
N HIS A 32 1.61 13.09 2.69
CA HIS A 32 1.02 12.75 3.98
C HIS A 32 2.06 12.49 5.07
N LEU A 33 3.32 12.91 4.85
CA LEU A 33 4.43 12.71 5.79
C LEU A 33 4.72 13.97 6.63
N ASP A 34 3.69 14.70 7.03
CA ASP A 34 3.81 15.94 7.78
C ASP A 34 3.77 15.71 9.29
N GLY A 35 4.74 16.28 10.00
CA GLY A 35 4.81 16.24 11.45
C GLY A 35 5.91 15.33 11.99
N PRO A 36 6.30 15.52 13.26
CA PRO A 36 7.53 14.98 13.81
C PRO A 36 7.59 13.44 13.81
N ILE A 37 6.44 12.75 13.93
CA ILE A 37 6.39 11.29 13.89
C ILE A 37 6.63 10.73 12.48
N PHE A 38 6.34 11.51 11.43
CA PHE A 38 6.50 11.09 10.04
C PHE A 38 7.78 11.62 9.39
N GLU A 39 8.52 12.56 10.02
CA GLU A 39 9.81 13.04 9.50
C GLU A 39 10.78 11.91 9.11
N PRO A 40 10.98 10.84 9.91
CA PRO A 40 11.85 9.74 9.51
C PRO A 40 11.40 9.02 8.24
N LEU A 41 10.10 9.00 7.94
CA LEU A 41 9.55 8.34 6.75
C LEU A 41 9.89 9.09 5.46
N LYS A 42 10.39 10.33 5.52
CA LYS A 42 10.91 11.05 4.34
C LYS A 42 12.25 10.49 3.83
N ASP A 43 12.90 9.62 4.59
CA ASP A 43 13.99 8.79 4.06
C ASP A 43 13.40 7.50 3.46
N LEU A 44 13.61 7.26 2.18
CA LEU A 44 13.06 6.09 1.49
C LEU A 44 13.56 4.75 2.05
N SER A 45 14.78 4.70 2.59
CA SER A 45 15.32 3.49 3.21
C SER A 45 14.64 3.21 4.54
N TYR A 46 14.23 4.25 5.27
CA TYR A 46 13.39 4.14 6.45
C TYR A 46 11.94 3.78 6.11
N PHE A 47 11.37 4.46 5.10
CA PHE A 47 10.02 4.21 4.62
C PHE A 47 9.78 2.74 4.24
N ARG A 48 10.77 2.08 3.63
CA ARG A 48 10.71 0.66 3.25
C ARG A 48 10.68 -0.32 4.42
N GLN A 49 10.89 0.14 5.66
CA GLN A 49 10.88 -0.71 6.85
C GLN A 49 9.48 -0.87 7.46
N PHE A 50 8.43 -0.46 6.74
CA PHE A 50 7.06 -0.71 7.17
C PHE A 50 6.78 -2.21 7.31
N LYS A 51 5.83 -2.56 8.16
CA LYS A 51 5.29 -3.91 8.30
C LYS A 51 3.79 -3.86 8.54
N VAL A 52 3.07 -4.90 8.17
CA VAL A 52 1.69 -5.09 8.62
C VAL A 52 1.71 -5.46 10.10
N ASN A 53 0.86 -4.80 10.89
CA ASN A 53 0.64 -5.07 12.30
C ASN A 53 -0.82 -5.48 12.50
N HIS A 54 -1.04 -6.78 12.69
CA HIS A 54 -2.36 -7.36 12.89
C HIS A 54 -2.96 -7.09 14.29
N ASP A 55 -2.19 -6.54 15.25
CA ASP A 55 -2.74 -6.17 16.56
C ASP A 55 -3.54 -4.86 16.49
N ILE A 56 -3.20 -4.00 15.53
CA ILE A 56 -3.84 -2.70 15.29
C ILE A 56 -4.35 -2.57 13.84
N ASP A 57 -4.42 -3.69 13.12
CA ASP A 57 -5.07 -3.82 11.82
C ASP A 57 -4.52 -2.93 10.68
N THR A 58 -3.26 -2.46 10.76
CA THR A 58 -2.67 -1.52 9.79
C THR A 58 -1.16 -1.68 9.55
N VAL A 59 -0.58 -0.85 8.66
CA VAL A 59 0.88 -0.74 8.47
C VAL A 59 1.53 0.17 9.51
N VAL A 60 2.69 -0.24 10.01
CA VAL A 60 3.48 0.49 11.01
C VAL A 60 4.95 0.57 10.64
N TRP A 61 5.61 1.62 11.10
CA TRP A 61 7.07 1.82 10.97
C TRP A 61 7.81 1.55 12.29
N PRO A 62 9.16 1.42 12.27
CA PRO A 62 9.95 1.13 13.48
C PRO A 62 9.80 2.16 14.60
N ASN A 63 9.44 3.42 14.28
CA ASN A 63 9.14 4.47 15.24
C ASN A 63 7.69 4.49 15.72
N HIS A 64 6.92 3.44 15.44
CA HIS A 64 5.50 3.33 15.76
C HIS A 64 4.58 4.31 15.01
N ALA A 65 5.08 4.99 13.97
CA ALA A 65 4.19 5.71 13.07
C ALA A 65 3.28 4.72 12.35
N ASP A 66 2.01 5.09 12.17
CA ASP A 66 0.99 4.31 11.48
C ASP A 66 0.06 5.24 10.69
N PHE A 67 -0.76 4.64 9.83
CA PHE A 67 -1.88 5.29 9.19
C PHE A 67 -3.12 4.44 9.41
N ALA A 68 -4.24 5.05 9.79
CA ALA A 68 -5.48 4.30 10.01
C ALA A 68 -5.91 3.55 8.72
N PRO A 69 -6.44 2.31 8.81
CA PRO A 69 -6.87 1.55 7.63
C PRO A 69 -7.90 2.28 6.77
N GLU A 70 -8.82 3.00 7.40
CA GLU A 70 -9.84 3.82 6.72
C GLU A 70 -9.19 4.90 5.85
N PHE A 71 -8.16 5.58 6.38
CA PHE A 71 -7.44 6.61 5.64
C PHE A 71 -6.71 6.00 4.43
N LEU A 72 -6.00 4.88 4.64
CA LEU A 72 -5.31 4.17 3.56
C LEU A 72 -6.27 3.68 2.48
N TYR A 73 -7.46 3.22 2.87
CA TYR A 73 -8.50 2.82 1.94
C TYR A 73 -9.01 4.01 1.14
N GLU A 74 -9.33 5.13 1.81
CA GLU A 74 -9.88 6.34 1.18
C GLU A 74 -8.94 6.94 0.12
N ILE A 75 -7.65 7.07 0.42
CA ILE A 75 -6.68 7.68 -0.53
C ILE A 75 -6.13 6.70 -1.56
N GLY A 76 -6.37 5.40 -1.38
CA GLY A 76 -5.83 4.36 -2.23
C GLY A 76 -6.56 4.25 -3.57
N GLU A 77 -5.80 4.15 -4.65
CA GLU A 77 -6.34 3.87 -5.98
C GLU A 77 -6.51 2.37 -6.17
N MET A 78 -7.71 1.92 -6.51
CA MET A 78 -8.00 0.51 -6.77
C MET A 78 -7.16 -0.02 -7.93
N VAL A 79 -6.44 -1.11 -7.69
CA VAL A 79 -5.73 -1.84 -8.74
C VAL A 79 -6.74 -2.77 -9.39
N SER A 80 -7.28 -2.37 -10.54
CA SER A 80 -7.89 -3.34 -11.44
C SER A 80 -6.76 -4.25 -11.93
N GLU A 81 -6.97 -5.57 -11.94
CA GLU A 81 -6.02 -6.47 -12.59
C GLU A 81 -5.67 -5.92 -13.98
N PRO A 82 -4.39 -5.91 -14.40
CA PRO A 82 -4.13 -5.79 -15.82
C PRO A 82 -4.88 -6.96 -16.46
N SER A 83 -5.86 -6.66 -17.30
CA SER A 83 -6.47 -7.68 -18.14
C SER A 83 -5.33 -8.50 -18.74
N PRO A 84 -5.35 -9.84 -18.68
CA PRO A 84 -4.34 -10.63 -19.37
C PRO A 84 -4.25 -10.09 -20.79
N PRO A 85 -3.05 -9.86 -21.36
CA PRO A 85 -2.94 -9.24 -22.67
C PRO A 85 -3.85 -10.00 -23.63
N ALA A 86 -4.88 -9.31 -24.11
CA ALA A 86 -5.81 -9.82 -25.09
C ALA A 86 -5.11 -9.84 -26.45
N ASP A 87 -4.08 -10.69 -26.60
CA ASP A 87 -3.65 -11.22 -27.89
C ASP A 87 -2.49 -12.23 -27.73
N VAL A 88 -2.83 -13.52 -27.83
CA VAL A 88 -2.24 -14.39 -28.86
C VAL A 88 -3.40 -15.16 -29.50
N ALA A 89 -4.21 -14.46 -30.29
CA ALA A 89 -5.01 -15.11 -31.32
C ALA A 89 -4.10 -15.40 -32.52
N GLY A 90 -3.69 -16.67 -32.64
CA GLY A 90 -3.48 -17.31 -33.93
C GLY A 90 -2.03 -17.39 -34.44
N ARG A 91 -1.61 -18.62 -34.72
CA ARG A 91 -1.52 -19.13 -36.10
C ARG A 91 -1.12 -20.62 -36.11
N ARG A 92 -2.05 -21.41 -36.68
CA ARG A 92 -1.85 -22.46 -37.70
C ARG A 92 -0.78 -23.54 -37.48
N GLY A 93 -1.21 -24.78 -37.62
CA GLY A 93 -0.37 -25.95 -37.85
C GLY A 93 -1.19 -27.21 -37.70
#